data_AF-K1SLH9-F1
#
_entry.id   AF-K1SLH9-F1
#
_cell.length_a   1.000
_cell.length_b   1.000
_cell.length_c   1.000
_cell.angle_alpha   90.00
_cell.angle_beta   90.00
_cell.angle_gamma   90.00
#
_symmetry.space_group_name_H-M   'P 1'
#
loop_
_entity.id
_entity.type
_entity.pdbx_description
1 polymer ?
#
loop_
_entity_poly.entity_id
_entity_poly.type
_entity_poly.pdbx_seq_one_letter_code
_entity_poly.pdbx_strand_id
1 'polypeptide(L)'
;DNGYKTLYSNTYIPKEKLFSKDFDIEHIIPQARLFDDSFSNKTLEVKSINIEKGSKTAYDFVEEKYGEQGLQEYLNRCEVLFRDKKTKLRKLKMQESEIPEGFIDRDLRNTQYIAKKALSMLNEICRRVVATTGAITDELREDWQLVDVMKELNWEKYKVLGLVEYFEDNDGRLIGRIKDWTKRNDHRHHAMDALTVAFTKDVFIQYFNNKNASLKPDTNEAAIRNKY
;
A
#
# COMPACT_ATOMS: atom_id res chain seq x y z
N ASP A 1 2.83 33.38 -3.00
CA ASP A 1 1.82 33.40 -1.93
C ASP A 1 2.45 33.51 -0.54
N ASN A 2 3.30 32.57 -0.09
CA ASN A 2 3.99 32.68 1.22
C ASN A 2 5.29 33.53 1.21
N GLY A 3 5.33 34.66 0.49
CA GLY A 3 6.55 35.50 0.45
C GLY A 3 7.82 34.78 -0.02
N TYR A 4 7.70 33.83 -0.96
CA TYR A 4 8.78 32.96 -1.44
C TYR A 4 9.40 32.09 -0.34
N LYS A 5 8.60 31.62 0.61
CA LYS A 5 9.02 30.68 1.65
C LYS A 5 8.29 29.35 1.54
N THR A 6 8.96 28.26 1.92
CA THR A 6 8.34 26.94 2.05
C THR A 6 7.29 26.93 3.17
N LEU A 7 6.42 25.92 3.21
CA LEU A 7 5.31 25.91 4.17
C LEU A 7 5.72 25.42 5.56
N TYR A 8 6.55 24.38 5.65
CA TYR A 8 6.85 23.72 6.93
C TYR A 8 7.97 24.45 7.64
N SER A 9 9.11 24.57 6.97
CA SER A 9 10.31 25.18 7.55
C SER A 9 10.33 26.71 7.44
N ASN A 10 9.37 27.30 6.69
CA ASN A 10 9.33 28.74 6.41
C ASN A 10 10.65 29.26 5.80
N THR A 11 11.36 28.39 5.06
CA THR A 11 12.67 28.68 4.48
C THR A 11 12.49 29.46 3.19
N TYR A 12 13.25 30.55 3.02
CA TYR A 12 13.24 31.34 1.79
C TYR A 12 13.73 30.52 0.59
N ILE A 13 13.09 30.72 -0.56
CA ILE A 13 13.34 30.02 -1.81
C ILE A 13 13.96 31.04 -2.79
N PRO A 14 15.29 31.07 -2.93
CA PRO A 14 15.95 31.92 -3.93
C PRO A 14 15.48 31.53 -5.34
N LYS A 15 15.21 32.51 -6.19
CA LYS A 15 14.69 32.27 -7.55
C LYS A 15 15.65 31.41 -8.37
N GLU A 16 16.95 31.59 -8.16
CA GLU A 16 18.04 30.90 -8.83
C GLU A 16 18.10 29.41 -8.41
N LYS A 17 17.57 29.09 -7.22
CA LYS A 17 17.55 27.73 -6.65
C LYS A 17 16.23 26.99 -6.88
N LEU A 18 15.20 27.64 -7.41
CA LEU A 18 13.88 27.04 -7.58
C LEU A 18 13.90 25.75 -8.43
N PHE A 19 14.76 25.71 -9.44
CA PHE A 19 14.93 24.55 -10.33
C PHE A 19 16.14 23.68 -9.97
N SER A 20 16.75 23.92 -8.81
CA SER A 20 17.85 23.11 -8.30
C SER A 20 17.33 21.86 -7.58
N LYS A 21 18.24 20.96 -7.21
CA LYS A 21 17.92 19.76 -6.42
C LYS A 21 17.76 20.05 -4.91
N ASP A 22 17.81 21.32 -4.51
CA ASP A 22 17.71 21.74 -3.10
C ASP A 22 16.26 21.72 -2.60
N PHE A 23 15.28 21.72 -3.51
CA PHE A 23 13.85 21.73 -3.20
C PHE A 23 13.13 20.59 -3.93
N ASP A 24 12.18 19.98 -3.23
CA ASP A 24 11.34 18.91 -3.77
C ASP A 24 9.88 19.35 -3.83
N ILE A 25 9.18 18.91 -4.89
CA ILE A 25 7.73 18.84 -4.86
C ILE A 25 7.36 17.60 -4.06
N GLU A 26 6.76 17.78 -2.89
CA GLU A 26 6.45 16.69 -1.97
C GLU A 26 4.95 16.61 -1.62
N HIS A 27 4.55 15.49 -1.02
CA HIS A 27 3.17 15.21 -0.67
C HIS A 27 2.86 15.54 0.80
N ILE A 28 1.99 16.51 1.02
CA ILE A 28 1.53 16.98 2.34
C ILE A 28 1.11 15.82 3.23
N ILE A 29 0.28 14.93 2.69
CA ILE A 29 -0.04 13.63 3.27
C ILE A 29 0.66 12.57 2.42
N PRO A 30 1.46 11.66 3.02
CA PRO A 30 2.21 10.66 2.28
C PRO A 30 1.36 9.90 1.29
N GLN A 31 1.86 9.74 0.06
CA GLN A 31 1.16 9.00 -0.99
C GLN A 31 0.83 7.57 -0.56
N ALA A 32 1.68 6.93 0.24
CA ALA A 32 1.43 5.58 0.74
C ALA A 32 0.21 5.48 1.69
N ARG A 33 -0.24 6.62 2.25
CA ARG A 33 -1.37 6.68 3.20
C ARG A 33 -2.67 7.15 2.55
N LEU A 34 -2.60 8.13 1.66
CA LEU A 34 -3.80 8.72 1.04
C LEU A 34 -3.93 8.46 -0.47
N PHE A 35 -2.91 7.88 -1.12
CA PHE A 35 -2.82 7.64 -2.58
C PHE A 35 -3.28 8.85 -3.43
N ASP A 36 -3.00 10.05 -2.93
CA ASP A 36 -3.48 11.29 -3.49
C ASP A 36 -2.31 12.04 -4.13
N ASP A 37 -2.20 11.93 -5.46
CA ASP A 37 -1.19 12.65 -6.24
C ASP A 37 -1.71 14.01 -6.78
N SER A 38 -2.88 14.45 -6.33
CA SER A 38 -3.47 15.70 -6.81
C SER A 38 -2.64 16.91 -6.37
N PHE A 39 -2.72 18.00 -7.14
CA PHE A 39 -2.06 19.26 -6.81
C PHE A 39 -2.43 19.79 -5.41
N SER A 40 -3.62 19.48 -4.92
CA SER A 40 -4.06 19.86 -3.58
C SER A 40 -3.34 19.12 -2.45
N ASN A 41 -2.67 18.00 -2.73
CA ASN A 41 -1.79 17.29 -1.80
C ASN A 41 -0.30 17.59 -1.99
N LYS A 42 0.07 18.52 -2.89
CA LYS A 42 1.48 18.83 -3.18
C LYS A 42 1.90 20.17 -2.64
N THR A 43 3.14 20.28 -2.17
CA THR A 43 3.80 21.56 -1.86
C THR A 43 5.28 21.49 -2.22
N LEU A 44 5.94 22.64 -2.19
CA LEU A 44 7.38 22.77 -2.38
C LEU A 44 8.04 22.89 -1.00
N GLU A 45 9.06 22.08 -0.73
CA GLU A 45 9.80 22.10 0.53
C GLU A 45 11.29 21.83 0.31
N VAL A 46 12.13 22.23 1.26
CA VAL A 46 13.56 21.93 1.23
C VAL A 46 13.75 20.41 1.26
N LYS A 47 14.61 19.88 0.40
CA LYS A 47 14.84 18.44 0.25
C LYS A 47 15.20 17.74 1.57
N SER A 48 16.05 18.35 2.40
CA SER A 48 16.41 17.78 3.71
C SER A 48 15.21 17.67 4.65
N ILE A 49 14.33 18.68 4.63
CA ILE A 49 13.11 18.72 5.45
C ILE A 49 12.08 17.71 4.95
N ASN A 50 11.95 17.53 3.64
CA ASN A 50 11.12 16.49 3.04
C ASN A 50 11.58 15.08 3.46
N ILE A 51 12.89 14.81 3.40
CA ILE A 51 13.48 13.54 3.86
C ILE A 51 13.18 13.30 5.35
N GLU A 52 13.32 14.33 6.17
CA GLU A 52 13.09 14.25 7.62
C GLU A 52 11.62 14.04 7.99
N LYS A 53 10.69 14.67 7.26
CA LYS A 53 9.25 14.41 7.38
C LYS A 53 8.91 12.95 7.14
N GLY A 54 9.57 12.32 6.17
CA GLY A 54 9.39 10.90 5.86
C GLY A 54 7.92 10.55 5.60
N SER A 55 7.40 9.58 6.35
CA SER A 55 6.02 9.09 6.21
C SER A 55 5.00 9.77 7.14
N LYS A 56 5.32 10.91 7.74
CA LYS A 56 4.39 11.65 8.60
C LYS A 56 3.53 12.62 7.78
N THR A 57 2.38 13.03 8.31
CA THR A 57 1.66 14.16 7.71
C THR A 57 2.43 15.46 7.94
N ALA A 58 2.12 16.49 7.15
CA ALA A 58 2.66 17.82 7.38
C ALA A 58 2.37 18.36 8.79
N TYR A 59 1.17 18.08 9.32
CA TYR A 59 0.77 18.49 10.65
C TYR A 59 1.67 17.86 11.70
N ASP A 60 1.72 16.52 11.72
CA ASP A 60 2.43 15.77 12.75
C ASP A 60 3.94 16.06 12.71
N PHE A 61 4.50 16.21 11.50
CA PHE A 61 5.91 16.57 11.34
C PHE A 61 6.22 17.96 11.91
N VAL A 62 5.38 18.97 11.64
CA VAL A 62 5.61 20.32 12.13
C VAL A 62 5.45 20.40 13.65
N GLU A 63 4.45 19.72 14.19
CA GLU A 63 4.22 19.61 15.63
C GLU A 63 5.43 19.01 16.35
N GLU A 64 5.93 17.89 15.85
CA GLU A 64 7.09 17.20 16.43
C GLU A 64 8.38 18.02 16.31
N LYS A 65 8.61 18.66 15.16
CA LYS A 65 9.88 19.35 14.88
C LYS A 65 9.96 20.74 15.50
N TYR A 66 8.87 21.50 15.49
CA TYR A 66 8.85 22.91 15.88
C TYR A 66 7.99 23.20 17.12
N GLY A 67 7.40 22.16 17.71
CA GLY A 67 6.55 22.26 18.90
C GLY A 67 5.21 22.97 18.63
N GLU A 68 4.43 23.17 19.70
CA GLU A 68 3.10 23.80 19.63
C GLU A 68 3.14 25.20 19.00
N GLN A 69 4.14 26.01 19.37
CA GLN A 69 4.27 27.36 18.83
C GLN A 69 4.53 27.34 17.32
N GLY A 70 5.44 26.48 16.85
CA GLY A 70 5.72 26.33 15.42
C GLY A 70 4.54 25.76 14.64
N LEU A 71 3.80 24.83 15.23
CA LEU A 71 2.55 24.31 14.68
C LEU A 71 1.50 25.41 14.54
N GLN A 72 1.31 26.25 15.55
CA GLN A 72 0.33 27.35 15.50
C GLN A 72 0.69 28.38 14.41
N GLU A 73 1.98 28.72 14.27
CA GLU A 73 2.45 29.58 13.19
C GLU A 73 2.20 28.95 11.81
N TYR A 74 2.47 27.65 11.65
CA TYR A 74 2.18 26.91 10.42
C TYR A 74 0.69 26.92 10.08
N LEU A 75 -0.17 26.60 11.04
CA LEU A 75 -1.62 26.57 10.85
C LEU A 75 -2.16 27.95 10.45
N ASN A 76 -1.64 29.02 11.07
CA ASN A 76 -1.98 30.39 10.72
C ASN A 76 -1.54 30.73 9.29
N ARG A 77 -0.31 30.37 8.88
CA ARG A 77 0.14 30.53 7.49
C ARG A 77 -0.77 29.78 6.52
N CYS A 78 -1.09 28.52 6.82
CA CYS A 78 -1.98 27.72 5.98
C CYS A 78 -3.36 28.35 5.84
N GLU A 79 -3.94 28.85 6.93
CA GLU A 79 -5.25 29.50 6.92
C GLU A 79 -5.25 30.75 6.05
N VAL A 80 -4.24 31.62 6.21
CA VAL A 80 -4.15 32.87 5.43
C VAL A 80 -3.95 32.58 3.94
N LEU A 81 -3.11 31.62 3.59
CA LEU A 81 -2.74 31.34 2.20
C LEU A 81 -3.75 30.48 1.44
N PHE A 82 -4.49 29.63 2.15
CA PHE A 82 -5.33 28.60 1.53
C PHE A 82 -6.79 28.65 1.99
N ARG A 83 -7.25 29.74 2.60
CA ARG A 83 -8.66 29.97 3.01
C ARG A 83 -9.66 29.56 1.93
N ASP A 84 -9.43 29.99 0.68
CA ASP A 84 -10.33 29.70 -0.44
C ASP A 84 -10.11 28.32 -1.07
N LYS A 85 -8.99 27.65 -0.74
CA LYS A 85 -8.61 26.32 -1.25
C LYS A 85 -8.91 25.24 -0.20
N LYS A 86 -10.20 25.09 0.13
CA LYS A 86 -10.71 24.19 1.19
C LYS A 86 -10.09 22.79 1.21
N THR A 87 -9.97 22.13 0.05
CA THR A 87 -9.38 20.78 -0.03
C THR A 87 -7.91 20.75 0.38
N LYS A 88 -7.12 21.72 -0.06
CA LYS A 88 -5.69 21.82 0.28
C LYS A 88 -5.51 22.18 1.75
N LEU A 89 -6.28 23.14 2.23
CA LEU A 89 -6.29 23.55 3.63
C LEU A 89 -6.62 22.38 4.56
N ARG A 90 -7.65 21.58 4.23
CA ARG A 90 -8.00 20.38 4.98
C ARG A 90 -6.83 19.39 5.07
N LYS A 91 -6.13 19.15 3.96
CA LYS A 91 -4.98 18.23 3.93
C LYS A 91 -3.77 18.73 4.72
N LEU A 92 -3.51 20.04 4.66
CA LEU A 92 -2.43 20.68 5.44
C LEU A 92 -2.65 20.57 6.96
N LYS A 93 -3.91 20.46 7.38
CA LYS A 93 -4.32 20.37 8.79
C LYS A 93 -4.65 18.96 9.27
N MET A 94 -4.63 17.97 8.38
CA MET A 94 -5.03 16.61 8.70
C MET A 94 -3.93 15.91 9.49
N GLN A 95 -4.30 15.37 10.65
CA GLN A 95 -3.44 14.50 11.45
C GLN A 95 -3.44 13.08 10.91
N GLU A 96 -2.43 12.29 11.26
CA GLU A 96 -2.39 10.86 10.95
C GLU A 96 -3.63 10.11 11.45
N SER A 97 -4.13 10.45 12.64
CA SER A 97 -5.32 9.86 13.26
C SER A 97 -6.62 10.10 12.48
N GLU A 98 -6.65 11.11 11.62
CA GLU A 98 -7.82 11.49 10.82
C GLU A 98 -7.80 10.88 9.42
N ILE A 99 -6.70 10.20 9.04
CA ILE A 99 -6.60 9.52 7.75
C ILE A 99 -7.56 8.33 7.77
N PRO A 100 -8.57 8.27 6.89
CA PRO A 100 -9.52 7.16 6.90
C PRO A 100 -8.83 5.83 6.58
N GLU A 101 -8.92 4.86 7.48
CA GLU A 101 -8.44 3.49 7.25
C GLU A 101 -9.11 2.82 6.03
N GLY A 102 -10.32 3.27 5.67
CA GLY A 102 -11.14 2.71 4.60
C GLY A 102 -10.72 3.06 3.16
N PHE A 103 -9.56 3.69 2.94
CA PHE A 103 -9.07 3.94 1.57
C PHE A 103 -8.65 2.64 0.87
N ILE A 104 -8.03 1.72 1.61
CA ILE A 104 -7.74 0.35 1.14
C ILE A 104 -9.05 -0.33 0.73
N ASP A 105 -10.12 -0.20 1.52
CA ASP A 105 -11.43 -0.77 1.21
C ASP A 105 -12.06 -0.16 -0.05
N ARG A 106 -11.76 1.10 -0.35
CA ARG A 106 -12.24 1.74 -1.59
C ARG A 106 -11.52 1.17 -2.81
N ASP A 107 -10.21 0.99 -2.74
CA ASP A 107 -9.45 0.44 -3.86
C ASP A 107 -9.66 -1.06 -4.03
N LEU A 108 -9.89 -1.80 -2.94
CA LEU A 108 -10.40 -3.17 -3.00
C LEU A 108 -11.76 -3.22 -3.72
N ARG A 109 -12.69 -2.32 -3.39
CA ARG A 109 -13.98 -2.20 -4.09
C ARG A 109 -13.83 -1.81 -5.57
N ASN A 110 -12.95 -0.86 -5.88
CA ASN A 110 -12.66 -0.46 -7.26
C ASN A 110 -12.07 -1.63 -8.06
N THR A 111 -11.13 -2.38 -7.48
CA THR A 111 -10.53 -3.56 -8.11
C THR A 111 -11.57 -4.64 -8.38
N GLN A 112 -12.49 -4.88 -7.43
CA GLN A 112 -13.63 -5.79 -7.62
C GLN A 112 -14.55 -5.33 -8.75
N TYR A 113 -14.84 -4.02 -8.84
CA TYR A 113 -15.65 -3.46 -9.92
C TYR A 113 -14.97 -3.62 -11.28
N ILE A 114 -13.67 -3.30 -11.38
CA ILE A 114 -12.86 -3.47 -12.59
C ILE A 114 -12.88 -4.95 -13.01
N ALA A 115 -12.67 -5.88 -12.09
CA ALA A 115 -12.72 -7.31 -12.39
C ALA A 115 -14.07 -7.75 -12.95
N LYS A 116 -15.18 -7.29 -12.35
CA LYS A 116 -16.55 -7.56 -12.85
C LYS A 116 -16.78 -6.97 -14.24
N LYS A 117 -16.33 -5.73 -14.48
CA LYS A 117 -16.51 -5.07 -15.78
C LYS A 117 -15.63 -5.71 -16.86
N ALA A 118 -14.39 -6.06 -16.54
CA ALA A 118 -13.49 -6.79 -17.43
C ALA A 118 -14.07 -8.17 -17.78
N LEU A 119 -14.60 -8.90 -16.80
CA LEU A 119 -15.27 -10.18 -17.05
C LEU A 119 -16.47 -10.01 -18.00
N SER A 120 -17.29 -8.97 -17.81
CA SER A 120 -18.39 -8.65 -18.72
C SER A 120 -17.89 -8.39 -20.14
N MET A 121 -16.88 -7.52 -20.30
CA MET A 121 -16.34 -7.16 -21.62
C MET A 121 -15.68 -8.35 -22.32
N LEU A 122 -14.95 -9.19 -21.58
CA LEU A 122 -14.30 -10.37 -22.16
C LEU A 122 -15.33 -11.42 -22.59
N ASN A 123 -16.44 -11.60 -21.87
CA ASN A 123 -17.49 -12.53 -22.27
C ASN A 123 -18.24 -12.09 -23.54
N GLU A 124 -18.16 -10.82 -23.94
CA GLU A 124 -18.71 -10.35 -25.24
C GLU A 124 -17.92 -10.91 -26.43
N ILE A 125 -16.64 -11.25 -26.23
CA ILE A 125 -15.71 -11.63 -27.32
C ILE A 125 -15.25 -13.08 -27.17
N CYS A 126 -15.08 -13.56 -25.94
CA CYS A 126 -14.56 -14.89 -25.62
C CYS A 126 -15.68 -15.83 -25.16
N ARG A 127 -15.69 -17.06 -25.70
CA ARG A 127 -16.71 -18.08 -25.38
C ARG A 127 -16.71 -18.54 -23.93
N ARG A 128 -15.55 -18.53 -23.28
CA ARG A 128 -15.38 -18.97 -21.89
C ARG A 128 -14.39 -18.07 -21.20
N VAL A 129 -14.84 -17.38 -20.16
CA VAL A 129 -14.01 -16.57 -19.28
C VAL A 129 -14.34 -16.96 -17.85
N VAL A 130 -13.33 -17.40 -17.10
CA VAL A 130 -13.47 -17.82 -15.71
C VAL A 130 -12.61 -16.90 -14.87
N ALA A 131 -13.20 -16.34 -13.81
CA ALA A 131 -12.47 -15.56 -12.82
C ALA A 131 -12.24 -16.43 -11.57
N THR A 132 -11.10 -16.21 -10.91
CA THR A 132 -10.79 -16.79 -9.60
C THR A 132 -10.52 -15.66 -8.61
N THR A 133 -10.57 -15.95 -7.31
CA THR A 133 -10.27 -14.97 -6.27
C THR A 133 -8.79 -15.05 -5.87
N GLY A 134 -8.26 -13.96 -5.34
CA GLY A 134 -6.89 -13.91 -4.84
C GLY A 134 -6.63 -14.96 -3.75
N ALA A 135 -7.62 -15.25 -2.90
CA ALA A 135 -7.51 -16.25 -1.84
C ALA A 135 -7.26 -17.66 -2.39
N ILE A 136 -7.95 -18.05 -3.48
CA ILE A 136 -7.74 -19.36 -4.11
C ILE A 136 -6.33 -19.45 -4.71
N THR A 137 -5.86 -18.38 -5.37
CA THR A 137 -4.50 -18.35 -5.92
C THR A 137 -3.43 -18.25 -4.82
N ASP A 138 -3.75 -17.70 -3.66
CA ASP A 138 -2.84 -17.67 -2.52
C ASP A 138 -2.67 -19.10 -1.96
N GLU A 139 -3.76 -19.82 -1.70
CA GLU A 139 -3.70 -21.22 -1.24
C GLU A 139 -2.99 -22.13 -2.26
N LEU A 140 -3.35 -22.03 -3.55
CA LEU A 140 -2.71 -22.85 -4.59
C LEU A 140 -1.20 -22.60 -4.68
N ARG A 141 -0.73 -21.36 -4.46
CA ARG A 141 0.70 -21.05 -4.47
C ARG A 141 1.41 -21.61 -3.24
N GLU A 142 0.75 -21.67 -2.10
CA GLU A 142 1.26 -22.34 -0.91
C GLU A 142 1.36 -23.85 -1.15
N ASP A 143 0.29 -24.48 -1.64
CA ASP A 143 0.25 -25.92 -1.97
C ASP A 143 1.32 -26.31 -3.00
N TRP A 144 1.57 -25.44 -3.99
CA TRP A 144 2.57 -25.67 -5.04
C TRP A 144 3.98 -25.20 -4.63
N GLN A 145 4.16 -24.72 -3.40
CA GLN A 145 5.43 -24.21 -2.87
C GLN A 145 6.05 -23.07 -3.72
N LEU A 146 5.23 -22.36 -4.48
CA LEU A 146 5.68 -21.26 -5.34
C LEU A 146 6.06 -20.00 -4.54
N VAL A 147 5.61 -19.92 -3.29
CA VAL A 147 5.94 -18.83 -2.37
C VAL A 147 7.45 -18.79 -2.06
N ASP A 148 8.10 -19.96 -2.04
CA ASP A 148 9.50 -20.07 -1.67
C ASP A 148 10.44 -19.82 -2.85
N VAL A 149 10.03 -20.14 -4.08
CA VAL A 149 10.80 -19.83 -5.31
C VAL A 149 11.23 -18.35 -5.35
N MET A 150 10.33 -17.43 -5.00
CA MET A 150 10.65 -16.00 -5.00
C MET A 150 11.65 -15.61 -3.90
N LYS A 151 11.62 -16.30 -2.75
CA LYS A 151 12.59 -16.10 -1.66
C LYS A 151 13.95 -16.65 -2.07
N GLU A 152 13.98 -17.85 -2.62
CA GLU A 152 15.19 -18.53 -3.11
C GLU A 152 15.92 -17.70 -4.16
N LEU A 153 15.19 -17.17 -5.14
CA LEU A 153 15.75 -16.29 -6.19
C LEU A 153 16.36 -15.00 -5.64
N ASN A 154 15.91 -14.54 -4.47
CA ASN A 154 16.42 -13.33 -3.82
C ASN A 154 17.40 -13.65 -2.68
N TRP A 155 17.62 -14.92 -2.35
CA TRP A 155 18.32 -15.33 -1.14
C TRP A 155 19.70 -14.71 -1.00
N GLU A 156 20.54 -14.86 -2.01
CA GLU A 156 21.93 -14.40 -1.96
C GLU A 156 22.03 -12.87 -1.82
N LYS A 157 21.14 -12.13 -2.49
CA LYS A 157 21.06 -10.67 -2.37
C LYS A 157 20.79 -10.25 -0.92
N TYR A 158 19.79 -10.86 -0.28
CA TYR A 158 19.42 -10.49 1.09
C TYR A 158 20.44 -11.00 2.12
N LYS A 159 21.09 -12.13 1.85
CA LYS A 159 22.18 -12.66 2.67
C LYS A 159 23.38 -11.72 2.71
N VAL A 160 23.84 -11.23 1.55
CA VAL A 160 24.95 -10.25 1.46
C VAL A 160 24.60 -8.96 2.20
N LEU A 161 23.33 -8.56 2.21
CA LEU A 161 22.84 -7.37 2.92
C LEU A 161 22.67 -7.59 4.44
N GLY A 162 22.93 -8.80 4.97
CA GLY A 162 22.74 -9.11 6.39
C GLY A 162 21.26 -9.17 6.82
N LEU A 163 20.35 -9.35 5.86
CA LEU A 163 18.89 -9.36 6.08
C LEU A 163 18.32 -10.78 6.19
N VAL A 164 19.17 -11.75 6.54
CA VAL A 164 18.79 -13.14 6.77
C VAL A 164 18.97 -13.47 8.24
N GLU A 165 17.96 -14.12 8.82
CA GLU A 165 18.01 -14.71 10.15
C GLU A 165 17.97 -16.23 10.05
N TYR A 166 18.55 -16.89 11.06
CA TYR A 166 18.53 -18.35 11.17
C TYR A 166 17.86 -18.74 12.47
N PHE A 167 17.03 -19.77 12.41
CA PHE A 167 16.38 -20.36 13.58
C PHE A 167 16.48 -21.88 13.51
N GLU A 168 16.39 -22.51 14.67
CA GLU A 168 16.38 -23.97 14.79
C GLU A 168 14.93 -24.44 14.73
N ASP A 169 14.63 -25.40 13.85
CA ASP A 169 13.32 -26.05 13.83
C ASP A 169 13.18 -27.09 14.95
N ASN A 170 11.97 -27.66 15.08
CA ASN A 170 11.69 -28.69 16.09
C ASN A 170 12.55 -29.96 15.92
N ASP A 171 13.18 -30.15 14.76
CA ASP A 171 14.05 -31.28 14.42
C ASP A 171 15.54 -30.92 14.54
N GLY A 172 15.89 -29.74 15.06
CA GLY A 172 17.27 -29.28 15.25
C GLY A 172 17.95 -28.76 13.98
N ARG A 173 17.20 -28.54 12.90
CA ARG A 173 17.75 -28.04 11.62
C ARG A 173 17.79 -26.51 11.63
N LEU A 174 18.91 -25.97 11.16
CA LEU A 174 19.06 -24.53 10.93
C LEU A 174 18.33 -24.11 9.65
N ILE A 175 17.21 -23.40 9.82
CA ILE A 175 16.42 -22.84 8.73
C ILE A 175 16.71 -21.34 8.63
N GLY A 176 17.08 -20.91 7.43
CA GLY A 176 17.28 -19.50 7.13
C GLY A 176 15.99 -18.83 6.62
N ARG A 177 15.73 -17.59 7.04
CA ARG A 177 14.62 -16.76 6.58
C ARG A 177 15.07 -15.34 6.27
N ILE A 178 14.51 -14.77 5.20
CA ILE A 178 14.68 -13.35 4.90
C ILE A 178 13.78 -12.53 5.84
N LYS A 179 14.36 -11.58 6.56
CA LYS A 179 13.65 -10.68 7.48
C LYS A 179 12.60 -9.87 6.74
N ASP A 180 11.40 -9.77 7.33
CA ASP A 180 10.26 -9.00 6.84
C ASP A 180 9.90 -9.25 5.36
N TRP A 181 10.14 -10.46 4.87
CA TRP A 181 9.83 -10.82 3.48
C TRP A 181 8.33 -10.79 3.20
N THR A 182 7.94 -10.07 2.16
CA THR A 182 6.61 -10.17 1.54
C THR A 182 6.75 -10.38 0.04
N LYS A 183 5.76 -11.01 -0.61
CA LYS A 183 5.75 -11.16 -2.08
C LYS A 183 5.83 -9.81 -2.82
N ARG A 184 5.38 -8.72 -2.17
CA ARG A 184 5.38 -7.36 -2.74
C ARG A 184 6.78 -6.75 -2.84
N ASN A 185 7.76 -7.30 -2.15
CA ASN A 185 9.16 -6.88 -2.26
C ASN A 185 9.74 -7.17 -3.66
N ASP A 186 9.07 -7.99 -4.46
CA ASP A 186 9.49 -8.35 -5.81
C ASP A 186 8.32 -8.31 -6.80
N HIS A 187 8.35 -7.37 -7.76
CA HIS A 187 7.26 -7.20 -8.74
C HIS A 187 6.98 -8.43 -9.61
N ARG A 188 7.92 -9.38 -9.72
CA ARG A 188 7.71 -10.64 -10.46
C ARG A 188 6.59 -11.50 -9.86
N HIS A 189 6.14 -11.21 -8.63
CA HIS A 189 4.97 -11.88 -8.04
C HIS A 189 3.71 -11.74 -8.90
N HIS A 190 3.53 -10.67 -9.68
CA HIS A 190 2.41 -10.55 -10.61
C HIS A 190 2.45 -11.61 -11.71
N ALA A 191 3.64 -11.94 -12.21
CA ALA A 191 3.82 -13.00 -13.20
C ALA A 191 3.55 -14.38 -12.58
N MET A 192 4.01 -14.61 -11.35
CA MET A 192 3.71 -15.84 -10.60
C MET A 192 2.21 -16.01 -10.33
N ASP A 193 1.52 -14.94 -9.95
CA ASP A 193 0.07 -14.95 -9.75
C ASP A 193 -0.66 -15.25 -11.07
N ALA A 194 -0.22 -14.65 -12.20
CA ALA A 194 -0.77 -14.93 -13.52
C ALA A 194 -0.55 -16.38 -13.99
N LEU A 195 0.64 -16.94 -13.76
CA LEU A 195 0.93 -18.36 -14.04
C LEU A 195 0.03 -19.28 -13.19
N THR A 196 -0.13 -18.95 -11.91
CA THR A 196 -1.02 -19.70 -11.01
C THR A 196 -2.45 -19.71 -11.57
N VAL A 197 -2.97 -18.55 -11.97
CA VAL A 197 -4.29 -18.45 -12.62
C VAL A 197 -4.36 -19.30 -13.88
N ALA A 198 -3.35 -19.24 -14.76
CA ALA A 198 -3.33 -19.98 -16.02
C ALA A 198 -3.34 -21.51 -15.85
N PHE A 199 -2.68 -22.02 -14.80
CA PHE A 199 -2.64 -23.45 -14.49
C PHE A 199 -3.78 -23.92 -13.57
N THR A 200 -4.60 -23.00 -13.06
CA THR A 200 -5.75 -23.35 -12.21
C THR A 200 -6.88 -23.93 -13.05
N LYS A 201 -7.33 -25.14 -12.71
CA LYS A 201 -8.52 -25.75 -13.32
C LYS A 201 -9.79 -25.33 -12.57
N ASP A 202 -10.90 -25.23 -13.28
CA ASP A 202 -12.22 -24.90 -12.74
C ASP A 202 -12.63 -25.78 -11.54
N VAL A 203 -12.26 -27.07 -11.56
CA VAL A 203 -12.56 -28.00 -10.47
C VAL A 203 -11.92 -27.57 -9.14
N PHE A 204 -10.72 -26.97 -9.17
CA PHE A 204 -10.07 -26.46 -7.97
C PHE A 204 -10.75 -25.18 -7.48
N ILE A 205 -11.17 -24.31 -8.40
CA ILE A 205 -11.94 -23.10 -8.05
C ILE A 205 -13.25 -23.49 -7.35
N GLN A 206 -13.97 -24.46 -7.90
CA GLN A 206 -15.22 -24.97 -7.30
C GLN A 206 -14.96 -25.62 -5.94
N TYR A 207 -13.92 -26.46 -5.83
CA TYR A 207 -13.53 -27.09 -4.57
C TYR A 207 -13.27 -26.06 -3.47
N PHE A 208 -12.43 -25.06 -3.73
CA PHE A 208 -12.11 -24.04 -2.72
C PHE A 208 -13.29 -23.13 -2.40
N ASN A 209 -14.15 -22.81 -3.37
CA ASN A 209 -15.39 -22.07 -3.10
C ASN A 209 -16.31 -22.85 -2.14
N ASN A 210 -16.47 -24.16 -2.35
CA ASN A 210 -17.30 -25.02 -1.49
C ASN A 210 -16.64 -25.26 -0.11
N LYS A 211 -15.32 -25.44 -0.06
CA LYS A 211 -14.55 -25.51 1.20
C LYS A 211 -14.76 -24.22 2.02
N ASN A 212 -14.63 -23.06 1.38
CA ASN A 212 -14.82 -21.76 2.04
C ASN A 212 -16.27 -21.50 2.47
N ALA A 213 -17.25 -22.01 1.73
CA ALA A 213 -18.65 -21.95 2.12
C ALA A 213 -18.94 -22.85 3.33
N SER A 214 -18.46 -24.10 3.32
CA SER A 214 -18.70 -25.07 4.39
C SER A 214 -17.98 -24.75 5.71
N LEU A 215 -16.93 -23.91 5.68
CA LEU A 215 -16.27 -23.38 6.89
C LEU A 215 -17.06 -22.25 7.57
N LYS A 216 -18.15 -21.73 6.95
CA LYS A 216 -19.03 -20.77 7.60
C LYS A 216 -20.06 -21.52 8.47
N PRO A 217 -20.14 -21.22 9.79
CA PRO A 217 -20.97 -21.97 10.74
C PRO A 217 -22.47 -21.94 10.41
N ASP A 218 -22.93 -20.93 9.67
CA ASP A 218 -24.35 -20.73 9.34
C ASP A 218 -24.79 -21.38 8.02
N THR A 219 -23.98 -22.25 7.41
CA THR A 219 -24.34 -22.91 6.15
C THR A 219 -25.04 -24.25 6.37
N ASN A 220 -25.97 -24.59 5.47
CA ASN A 220 -26.67 -25.89 5.47
C ASN A 220 -25.69 -27.08 5.50
N GLU A 221 -24.54 -26.94 4.86
CA GLU A 221 -23.48 -27.97 4.82
C GLU A 221 -22.78 -28.15 6.17
N ALA A 222 -22.47 -27.06 6.89
CA ALA A 222 -21.96 -27.11 8.25
C ALA A 222 -22.99 -27.71 9.23
N ALA A 223 -24.28 -27.38 9.05
CA ALA A 223 -25.38 -27.92 9.84
C ALA A 223 -25.60 -29.43 9.61
N ILE A 224 -25.43 -29.92 8.37
CA ILE A 224 -25.53 -31.35 8.04
C ILE A 224 -24.33 -32.12 8.63
N ARG A 225 -23.10 -31.59 8.50
CA ARG A 225 -21.88 -32.21 9.06
C ARG A 225 -21.83 -32.26 10.58
N ASN A 226 -22.47 -31.32 11.28
CA ASN A 226 -22.55 -31.34 12.74
C ASN A 226 -23.68 -32.24 13.27
N LYS A 227 -24.60 -32.67 12.40
CA LYS A 227 -25.78 -33.46 12.76
C LYS A 227 -25.62 -34.97 12.53
N TYR A 228 -24.62 -35.37 11.73
CA TYR A 228 -24.27 -36.76 11.39
C TYR A 228 -22.77 -36.97 11.53
#